data_AF-A0A8G1XDV8-F1
#
_entry.id   AF-A0A8G1XDV8-F1
#
_cell.length_a   1.000
_cell.length_b   1.000
_cell.length_c   1.000
_cell.angle_alpha   90.00
_cell.angle_beta   90.00
_cell.angle_gamma   90.00
#
_symmetry.space_group_name_H-M   'P 1'
#
loop_
_entity.id
_entity.type
_entity.pdbx_description
1 polymer ?
#
loop_
_entity_poly.entity_id
_entity_poly.type
_entity_poly.pdbx_seq_one_letter_code
_entity_poly.pdbx_strand_id
1 'polypeptide(L)'
;MGVHGVAATGVRVRAARVDPLLADRVVEALLLVGLPVAHGGHGPGVHLFATGSADDAGGGGSGGGTGADDPERWPLTLRWLCSARLEDAAAAAEAAAGAGSPWPRTRQVVADSMETALAELLPALGLSAVRGAPGGPTRVGPAESAAEPGPGLGPGQEPGTGQEQAAEPVAVAAAVEAAVRRSAALAGLPLARHPRAAGVALAGCVPDPGAGPVVDVAWRPSPQLPATPLVSTAVREAMHHAIGSALTACGLRTSWHRPADSAPHLHATADH
;
A
#
# COMPACT_ATOMS: atom_id res chain seq x y z
N MET A 1 -34.57 -48.01 17.27
CA MET A 1 -33.96 -46.84 17.95
C MET A 1 -33.57 -45.84 16.86
N GLY A 2 -34.51 -45.00 16.44
CA GLY A 2 -34.31 -44.01 15.38
C GLY A 2 -33.74 -42.73 15.99
N VAL A 3 -32.67 -42.20 15.39
CA VAL A 3 -32.12 -40.89 15.73
C VAL A 3 -32.57 -39.92 14.65
N HIS A 4 -33.56 -39.09 14.98
CA HIS A 4 -33.95 -37.93 14.18
C HIS A 4 -32.96 -36.80 14.48
N GLY A 5 -32.07 -36.53 13.53
CA GLY A 5 -31.31 -35.28 13.48
C GLY A 5 -32.18 -34.19 12.86
N VAL A 6 -32.63 -33.25 13.70
CA VAL A 6 -33.41 -32.08 13.32
C VAL A 6 -32.60 -31.20 12.37
N ALA A 7 -33.21 -30.87 11.23
CA ALA A 7 -32.70 -29.92 10.27
C ALA A 7 -32.58 -28.53 10.92
N ALA A 8 -31.35 -28.08 11.16
CA ALA A 8 -31.07 -26.67 11.38
C ALA A 8 -31.30 -25.95 10.03
N THR A 9 -32.47 -25.36 9.89
CA THR A 9 -32.87 -24.52 8.78
C THR A 9 -31.95 -23.30 8.65
N GLY A 10 -31.15 -23.28 7.58
CA GLY A 10 -31.19 -22.16 6.66
C GLY A 10 -30.26 -20.97 6.88
N VAL A 11 -29.00 -21.19 7.25
CA VAL A 11 -27.94 -20.30 6.74
C VAL A 11 -27.37 -21.00 5.52
N ARG A 12 -27.89 -20.69 4.34
CA ARG A 12 -27.13 -20.94 3.12
C ARG A 12 -25.90 -20.05 3.25
N VAL A 13 -24.78 -20.60 3.69
CA VAL A 13 -23.47 -20.00 3.46
C VAL A 13 -23.31 -19.99 1.94
N ARG A 14 -23.88 -18.97 1.28
CA ARG A 14 -23.41 -18.56 -0.03
C ARG A 14 -21.95 -18.24 0.26
N ALA A 15 -21.05 -19.15 -0.13
CA ALA A 15 -19.63 -18.84 -0.11
C ALA A 15 -19.52 -17.47 -0.78
N ALA A 16 -19.10 -16.46 -0.02
CA ALA A 16 -18.98 -15.10 -0.52
C ALA A 16 -18.00 -15.17 -1.68
N ARG A 17 -18.52 -15.07 -2.91
CA ARG A 17 -17.70 -15.15 -4.11
C ARG A 17 -17.33 -13.73 -4.48
N VAL A 18 -16.03 -13.51 -4.63
CA VAL A 18 -15.48 -12.30 -5.23
C VAL A 18 -16.03 -12.17 -6.66
N ASP A 19 -16.55 -10.99 -7.01
CA ASP A 19 -16.86 -10.65 -8.40
C ASP A 19 -15.54 -10.65 -9.20
N PRO A 20 -15.36 -11.57 -10.17
CA PRO A 20 -14.11 -11.70 -10.91
C PRO A 20 -13.76 -10.45 -11.70
N LEU A 21 -14.75 -9.73 -12.26
CA LEU A 21 -14.47 -8.53 -13.06
C LEU A 21 -14.02 -7.36 -12.19
N LEU A 22 -14.58 -7.23 -11.00
CA LEU A 22 -14.11 -6.22 -10.04
C LEU A 22 -12.72 -6.59 -9.53
N ALA A 23 -12.47 -7.86 -9.21
CA ALA A 23 -11.15 -8.32 -8.77
C ALA A 23 -10.08 -8.09 -9.83
N ASP A 24 -10.35 -8.40 -11.10
CA ASP A 24 -9.41 -8.17 -12.20
C ASP A 24 -9.06 -6.68 -12.33
N ARG A 25 -10.05 -5.78 -12.25
CA ARG A 25 -9.80 -4.32 -12.27
C ARG A 25 -8.99 -3.84 -11.08
N VAL A 26 -9.24 -4.38 -9.88
CA VAL A 26 -8.45 -4.06 -8.69
C VAL A 26 -7.02 -4.55 -8.87
N VAL A 27 -6.83 -5.79 -9.33
CA VAL A 27 -5.49 -6.35 -9.58
C VAL A 27 -4.76 -5.50 -10.63
N GLU A 28 -5.41 -5.13 -11.72
CA GLU A 28 -4.85 -4.24 -12.74
C GLU A 28 -4.44 -2.89 -12.14
N ALA A 29 -5.29 -2.24 -11.34
CA ALA A 29 -4.98 -0.99 -10.67
C ALA A 29 -3.77 -1.10 -9.73
N LEU A 30 -3.68 -2.19 -8.94
CA LEU A 30 -2.54 -2.45 -8.06
C LEU A 30 -1.24 -2.66 -8.84
N LEU A 31 -1.30 -3.38 -9.96
CA LEU A 31 -0.15 -3.59 -10.85
C LEU A 31 0.29 -2.29 -11.54
N LEU A 32 -0.63 -1.41 -11.91
CA LEU A 32 -0.32 -0.07 -12.45
C LEU A 32 0.40 0.80 -11.42
N VAL A 33 0.00 0.71 -10.15
CA VAL A 33 0.70 1.41 -9.07
C VAL A 33 2.03 0.74 -8.71
N GLY A 34 2.24 -0.53 -9.07
CA GLY A 34 3.45 -1.29 -8.76
C GLY A 34 3.39 -2.04 -7.42
N LEU A 35 2.18 -2.22 -6.88
CA LEU A 35 1.97 -2.96 -5.63
C LEU A 35 1.90 -4.46 -5.89
N PRO A 36 2.53 -5.28 -5.03
CA PRO A 36 2.46 -6.74 -5.16
C PRO A 36 1.08 -7.22 -4.73
N VAL A 37 0.49 -8.10 -5.53
CA VAL A 37 -0.75 -8.83 -5.20
C VAL A 37 -0.38 -10.25 -4.80
N ALA A 38 -0.78 -10.66 -3.60
CA ALA A 38 -0.54 -12.00 -3.10
C ALA A 38 -1.55 -12.99 -3.70
N HIS A 39 -1.24 -13.53 -4.88
CA HIS A 39 -2.07 -14.55 -5.50
C HIS A 39 -2.05 -15.86 -4.69
N GLY A 40 -3.22 -16.41 -4.39
CA GLY A 40 -3.36 -17.63 -3.60
C GLY A 40 -3.13 -17.43 -2.09
N GLY A 41 -3.14 -16.19 -1.59
CA GLY A 41 -2.99 -15.91 -0.17
C GLY A 41 -1.57 -16.11 0.37
N HIS A 42 -0.57 -16.18 -0.51
CA HIS A 42 0.82 -16.41 -0.14
C HIS A 42 1.71 -15.21 -0.46
N GLY A 43 2.52 -14.79 0.52
CA GLY A 43 3.52 -13.74 0.37
C GLY A 43 3.07 -12.36 0.87
N PRO A 44 4.02 -11.42 1.01
CA PRO A 44 3.74 -10.04 1.40
C PRO A 44 3.03 -9.28 0.27
N GLY A 45 2.23 -8.29 0.64
CA GLY A 45 1.55 -7.41 -0.31
C GLY A 45 0.07 -7.25 -0.04
N VAL A 46 -0.67 -6.88 -1.09
CA VAL A 46 -2.12 -6.71 -1.03
C VAL A 46 -2.80 -8.06 -1.20
N HIS A 47 -3.62 -8.42 -0.22
CA HIS A 47 -4.50 -9.57 -0.24
C HIS A 47 -5.93 -9.12 -0.51
N LEU A 48 -6.63 -9.89 -1.35
CA LEU A 48 -8.01 -9.64 -1.73
C LEU A 48 -8.90 -10.71 -1.11
N PHE A 49 -9.91 -10.29 -0.35
CA PHE A 49 -10.89 -11.16 0.28
C PHE A 49 -12.31 -10.76 -0.15
N ALA A 50 -13.22 -11.72 -0.15
CA ALA A 50 -14.63 -11.39 -0.17
C ALA A 50 -15.02 -10.80 1.20
N THR A 51 -15.69 -9.65 1.18
CA THR A 51 -16.15 -8.99 2.41
C THR A 51 -17.11 -9.90 3.18
N GLY A 52 -16.90 -10.00 4.50
CA GLY A 52 -17.67 -10.89 5.37
C GLY A 52 -17.27 -12.38 5.29
N SER A 53 -16.21 -12.73 4.55
CA SER A 53 -15.63 -14.08 4.59
C SER A 53 -14.90 -14.34 5.92
N ALA A 54 -14.64 -15.60 6.27
CA ALA A 54 -13.88 -15.92 7.47
C ALA A 54 -12.46 -15.31 7.45
N ASP A 55 -11.89 -15.16 6.26
CA ASP A 55 -10.56 -14.56 6.05
C ASP A 55 -10.56 -13.03 6.21
N ASP A 56 -11.75 -12.41 6.14
CA ASP A 56 -11.97 -10.99 6.44
C ASP A 56 -11.94 -10.69 7.95
N ALA A 57 -12.20 -11.69 8.81
CA ALA A 57 -12.39 -11.51 10.25
C ALA A 57 -11.09 -11.22 11.05
N GLY A 58 -9.94 -11.05 10.39
CA GLY A 58 -8.64 -10.88 11.04
C GLY A 58 -8.38 -9.49 11.65
N GLY A 59 -9.41 -8.79 12.11
CA GLY A 59 -9.32 -7.54 12.87
C GLY A 59 -10.49 -7.47 13.85
N GLY A 60 -10.23 -7.77 15.13
CA GLY A 60 -11.24 -7.75 16.18
C GLY A 60 -11.92 -6.39 16.27
N GLY A 61 -13.22 -6.37 15.97
CA GLY A 61 -14.04 -5.17 16.01
C GLY A 61 -15.52 -5.54 15.95
N SER A 62 -16.03 -6.25 16.96
CA SER A 62 -17.47 -6.30 17.20
C SER A 62 -17.93 -4.91 17.64
N GLY A 63 -18.38 -4.08 16.72
CA GLY A 63 -18.90 -2.76 17.07
C GLY A 63 -19.49 -1.98 15.90
N GLY A 64 -20.82 -1.93 15.85
CA GLY A 64 -21.62 -0.88 15.21
C GLY A 64 -21.42 -0.72 13.70
N GLY A 65 -22.26 -1.39 12.91
CA GLY A 65 -22.24 -1.33 11.45
C GLY A 65 -22.27 0.10 10.90
N THR A 66 -21.11 0.58 10.46
CA THR A 66 -21.05 1.61 9.43
C THR A 66 -21.42 0.94 8.11
N GLY A 67 -22.04 1.64 7.16
CA GLY A 67 -22.38 1.09 5.84
C GLY A 67 -21.18 0.64 4.98
N ALA A 68 -19.97 0.60 5.56
CA ALA A 68 -18.74 0.08 4.96
C ALA A 68 -18.62 -1.45 5.05
N ASP A 69 -19.41 -2.11 5.91
CA ASP A 69 -19.42 -3.59 6.02
C ASP A 69 -20.56 -4.23 5.23
N ASP A 70 -21.28 -3.45 4.40
CA ASP A 70 -22.29 -3.98 3.49
C ASP A 70 -21.60 -4.71 2.31
N PRO A 71 -21.64 -6.05 2.24
CA PRO A 71 -20.97 -6.81 1.20
C PRO A 71 -21.62 -6.63 -0.18
N GLU A 72 -22.85 -6.14 -0.26
CA GLU A 72 -23.48 -5.82 -1.55
C GLU A 72 -22.90 -4.53 -2.13
N ARG A 73 -22.62 -3.54 -1.27
CA ARG A 73 -21.99 -2.28 -1.65
C ARG A 73 -20.47 -2.40 -1.80
N TRP A 74 -19.85 -3.20 -0.94
CA TRP A 74 -18.40 -3.37 -0.82
C TRP A 74 -18.04 -4.86 -0.86
N PRO A 75 -18.18 -5.54 -2.01
CA PRO A 75 -17.93 -6.99 -2.13
C PRO A 75 -16.47 -7.41 -1.90
N LEU A 76 -15.51 -6.48 -2.00
CA LEU A 76 -14.09 -6.75 -1.85
C LEU A 76 -13.48 -6.07 -0.64
N THR A 77 -12.54 -6.78 -0.02
CA THR A 77 -11.70 -6.29 1.06
C THR A 77 -10.24 -6.45 0.69
N LEU A 78 -9.48 -5.37 0.86
CA LEU A 78 -8.05 -5.33 0.68
C LEU A 78 -7.37 -5.24 2.04
N ARG A 79 -6.37 -6.08 2.25
CA ARG A 79 -5.48 -5.99 3.41
C ARG A 79 -4.03 -6.02 2.98
N TRP A 80 -3.19 -5.28 3.68
CA TRP A 80 -1.75 -5.41 3.52
C TRP A 80 -1.20 -6.45 4.48
N LEU A 81 -0.57 -7.50 3.97
CA LEU A 81 0.26 -8.39 4.79
C LEU A 81 1.72 -8.02 4.66
N CYS A 82 2.38 -7.87 5.81
CA CYS A 82 3.80 -7.62 5.88
C CYS A 82 4.59 -8.88 5.48
N SER A 83 5.92 -8.82 5.57
CA SER A 83 6.71 -10.05 5.43
C SER A 83 6.35 -11.09 6.47
N ALA A 84 6.47 -12.37 6.11
CA ALA A 84 6.29 -13.50 7.04
C ALA A 84 7.09 -13.29 8.34
N ARG A 85 8.32 -12.77 8.23
CA ARG A 85 9.15 -12.47 9.40
C ARG A 85 8.52 -11.45 10.36
N LEU A 86 7.90 -10.39 9.84
CA LEU A 86 7.24 -9.39 10.68
C LEU A 86 5.92 -9.91 11.24
N GLU A 87 5.13 -10.61 10.41
CA GLU A 87 3.88 -11.26 10.83
C GLU A 87 4.14 -12.28 11.97
N ASP A 88 5.13 -13.16 11.80
CA ASP A 88 5.53 -14.17 12.80
C ASP A 88 6.04 -13.52 14.09
N ALA A 89 6.84 -12.45 13.99
CA ALA A 89 7.37 -11.73 15.15
C ALA A 89 6.25 -11.04 15.95
N ALA A 90 5.26 -10.47 15.27
CA ALA A 90 4.08 -9.90 15.90
C ALA A 90 3.23 -10.99 16.59
N ALA A 91 2.94 -12.08 15.89
CA ALA A 91 2.16 -13.19 16.43
C ALA A 91 2.83 -13.83 17.66
N ALA A 92 4.16 -14.04 17.62
CA ALA A 92 4.91 -14.57 18.74
C ALA A 92 4.88 -13.62 19.96
N ALA A 93 4.94 -12.31 19.73
CA ALA A 93 4.89 -11.30 20.79
C ALA A 93 3.51 -11.25 21.47
N GLU A 94 2.43 -11.33 20.68
CA GLU A 94 1.06 -11.38 21.19
C GLU A 94 0.82 -12.65 22.01
N ALA A 95 1.26 -13.81 21.50
CA ALA A 95 1.12 -15.09 22.18
C ALA A 95 1.89 -15.15 23.52
N ALA A 96 3.05 -14.50 23.60
CA ALA A 96 3.87 -14.46 24.80
C ALA A 96 3.35 -13.47 25.87
N ALA A 97 2.24 -12.75 25.62
CA ALA A 97 1.76 -11.63 26.46
C ALA A 97 2.88 -10.65 26.84
N GLY A 98 3.89 -10.51 25.96
CA GLY A 98 5.10 -9.74 26.22
C GLY A 98 4.81 -8.24 26.16
N ALA A 99 4.37 -7.67 27.28
CA ALA A 99 4.19 -6.24 27.43
C ALA A 99 5.53 -5.52 27.15
N GLY A 100 5.63 -4.88 25.97
CA GLY A 100 6.81 -4.13 25.55
C GLY A 100 7.44 -4.56 24.22
N SER A 101 6.96 -5.63 23.58
CA SER A 101 7.41 -5.95 22.21
C SER A 101 6.94 -4.89 21.21
N PRO A 102 7.81 -4.35 20.35
CA PRO A 102 7.43 -3.36 19.34
C PRO A 102 6.70 -3.99 18.14
N TRP A 103 6.84 -5.30 17.93
CA TRP A 103 6.45 -5.97 16.68
C TRP A 103 4.97 -5.86 16.32
N PRO A 104 4.01 -6.03 17.25
CA PRO A 104 2.59 -5.84 16.94
C PRO A 104 2.29 -4.42 16.46
N ARG A 105 2.88 -3.42 17.12
CA ARG A 105 2.72 -2.01 16.75
C ARG A 105 3.38 -1.72 15.39
N THR A 106 4.58 -2.21 15.16
CA THR A 106 5.28 -2.06 13.88
C THR A 106 4.46 -2.64 12.73
N ARG A 107 3.96 -3.88 12.88
CA ARG A 107 3.08 -4.54 11.91
C ARG A 107 1.83 -3.70 11.64
N GLN A 108 1.14 -3.24 12.69
CA GLN A 108 -0.08 -2.45 12.56
C GLN A 108 0.17 -1.13 11.82
N VAL A 109 1.24 -0.39 12.16
CA VAL A 109 1.57 0.88 11.48
C VAL A 109 1.87 0.65 10.00
N VAL A 110 2.58 -0.42 9.64
CA VAL A 110 2.85 -0.76 8.24
C VAL A 110 1.53 -1.06 7.51
N ALA A 111 0.70 -1.96 8.06
CA ALA A 111 -0.58 -2.32 7.45
C ALA A 111 -1.49 -1.10 7.27
N ASP A 112 -1.66 -0.29 8.31
CA ASP A 112 -2.49 0.91 8.29
C ASP A 112 -2.03 1.96 7.28
N SER A 113 -0.72 2.15 7.17
CA SER A 113 -0.15 3.11 6.23
C SER A 113 -0.44 2.68 4.79
N MET A 114 -0.27 1.40 4.48
CA MET A 114 -0.51 0.85 3.16
C MET A 114 -2.00 0.80 2.83
N GLU A 115 -2.86 0.42 3.77
CA GLU A 115 -4.31 0.41 3.58
C GLU A 115 -4.88 1.82 3.41
N THR A 116 -4.35 2.81 4.13
CA THR A 116 -4.70 4.23 3.92
C THR A 116 -4.31 4.67 2.50
N ALA A 117 -3.11 4.35 2.04
CA ALA A 117 -2.70 4.66 0.68
C ALA A 117 -3.63 4.01 -0.38
N LEU A 118 -4.03 2.74 -0.18
CA LEU A 118 -5.00 2.07 -1.04
C LEU A 118 -6.33 2.84 -1.13
N ALA A 119 -6.86 3.28 0.01
CA ALA A 119 -8.13 4.01 0.05
C ALA A 119 -8.06 5.39 -0.64
N GLU A 120 -6.88 6.00 -0.70
CA GLU A 120 -6.65 7.28 -1.37
C GLU A 120 -6.40 7.12 -2.88
N LEU A 121 -5.62 6.11 -3.30
CA LEU A 121 -5.20 5.95 -4.69
C LEU A 121 -6.23 5.23 -5.58
N LEU A 122 -7.01 4.30 -5.03
CA LEU A 122 -7.96 3.51 -5.82
C LEU A 122 -9.07 4.39 -6.43
N PRO A 123 -9.63 5.40 -5.72
CA PRO A 123 -10.56 6.37 -6.32
C PRO A 123 -9.96 7.16 -7.48
N ALA A 124 -8.67 7.53 -7.41
CA ALA A 124 -8.00 8.20 -8.52
C ALA A 124 -7.88 7.29 -9.77
N LEU A 125 -7.89 5.97 -9.58
CA LEU A 125 -7.89 4.96 -10.64
C LEU A 125 -9.31 4.54 -11.09
N GLY A 126 -10.34 5.23 -10.60
CA GLY A 126 -11.75 4.98 -10.97
C GLY A 126 -12.40 3.82 -10.23
N LEU A 127 -11.84 3.37 -9.11
CA LEU A 127 -12.42 2.33 -8.25
C LEU A 127 -13.05 2.96 -7.00
N SER A 128 -14.25 2.51 -6.63
CA SER A 128 -14.87 2.95 -5.37
C SER A 128 -14.16 2.26 -4.21
N ALA A 129 -13.50 3.01 -3.33
CA ALA A 129 -12.79 2.46 -2.17
C ALA A 129 -12.95 3.33 -0.92
N VAL A 130 -13.09 2.70 0.25
CA VAL A 130 -13.25 3.39 1.54
C VAL A 130 -12.58 2.64 2.69
N ARG A 131 -12.28 3.36 3.77
CA ARG A 131 -12.02 2.77 5.10
C ARG A 131 -13.18 3.15 6.03
N GLY A 132 -13.84 2.16 6.62
CA GLY A 132 -14.95 2.39 7.55
C GLY A 132 -14.52 3.00 8.90
N ALA A 133 -13.26 2.78 9.29
CA ALA A 133 -12.67 3.33 10.51
C ALA A 133 -11.15 3.53 10.34
N PRO A 134 -10.52 4.45 11.09
CA PRO A 134 -9.07 4.47 11.24
C PRO A 134 -8.61 3.14 11.84
N GLY A 135 -7.74 2.39 11.15
CA GLY A 135 -7.32 1.05 11.58
C GLY A 135 -8.00 -0.11 10.84
N GLY A 136 -9.08 0.15 10.08
CA GLY A 136 -9.84 -0.89 9.38
C GLY A 136 -9.34 -1.19 7.96
N PRO A 137 -9.73 -2.33 7.37
CA PRO A 137 -9.31 -2.70 6.02
C PRO A 137 -9.88 -1.76 4.96
N THR A 138 -9.27 -1.77 3.77
CA THR A 138 -9.79 -1.01 2.62
C THR A 138 -10.85 -1.82 1.91
N ARG A 139 -12.06 -1.28 1.83
CA ARG A 139 -13.22 -1.90 1.20
C ARG A 139 -13.37 -1.38 -0.22
N VAL A 140 -13.70 -2.24 -1.18
CA VAL A 140 -13.82 -1.88 -2.61
C VAL A 140 -15.16 -2.31 -3.17
N GLY A 141 -15.80 -1.38 -3.87
CA GLY A 141 -17.10 -1.52 -4.50
C GLY A 141 -17.04 -1.38 -6.02
N PRO A 142 -18.12 -1.74 -6.72
CA PRO A 142 -18.27 -1.35 -8.11
C PRO A 142 -18.14 0.18 -8.20
N ALA A 143 -17.44 0.67 -9.22
CA ALA A 143 -17.40 2.10 -9.50
C ALA A 143 -18.84 2.62 -9.59
N GLU A 144 -19.20 3.59 -8.74
CA GLU A 144 -20.41 4.36 -8.99
C GLU A 144 -20.19 5.02 -10.34
N SER A 145 -21.09 4.78 -11.30
CA SER A 145 -20.98 5.33 -12.64
C SER A 145 -20.87 6.84 -12.50
N ALA A 146 -19.65 7.38 -12.62
CA ALA A 146 -19.44 8.80 -12.64
C ALA A 146 -20.31 9.36 -13.77
N ALA A 147 -21.18 10.32 -13.47
CA ALA A 147 -21.80 11.12 -14.50
C ALA A 147 -20.69 11.59 -15.45
N GLU A 148 -20.91 11.41 -16.75
CA GLU A 148 -19.93 11.71 -17.79
C GLU A 148 -19.25 13.06 -17.49
N PRO A 149 -17.91 13.13 -17.47
CA PRO A 149 -17.26 14.43 -17.47
C PRO A 149 -17.69 15.14 -18.75
N GLY A 150 -18.47 16.20 -18.60
CA GLY A 150 -18.94 17.02 -19.71
C GLY A 150 -17.76 17.50 -20.58
N PRO A 151 -18.00 17.79 -21.87
CA PRO A 151 -16.93 18.10 -22.81
C PRO A 151 -16.30 19.46 -22.47
N GLY A 152 -15.17 19.43 -21.76
CA GLY A 152 -14.39 20.59 -21.37
C GLY A 152 -13.18 20.80 -22.27
N LEU A 153 -13.39 21.55 -23.35
CA LEU A 153 -12.49 22.49 -24.03
C LEU A 153 -10.96 22.38 -23.84
N GLY A 154 -10.27 22.08 -24.95
CA GLY A 154 -9.06 22.81 -25.40
C GLY A 154 -7.71 22.09 -25.32
N PRO A 155 -7.00 21.87 -26.45
CA PRO A 155 -5.60 21.46 -26.44
C PRO A 155 -4.71 22.69 -26.19
N GLY A 156 -4.26 22.86 -24.95
CA GLY A 156 -3.15 23.75 -24.62
C GLY A 156 -1.83 23.01 -24.78
N GLN A 157 -1.22 23.16 -25.96
CA GLN A 157 0.13 22.69 -26.26
C GLN A 157 1.14 23.73 -25.75
N GLU A 158 2.01 23.35 -24.82
CA GLU A 158 3.34 23.96 -24.66
C GLU A 158 4.40 22.87 -24.45
N PRO A 159 5.54 22.91 -25.18
CA PRO A 159 6.61 21.94 -25.07
C PRO A 159 7.60 22.37 -23.98
N GLY A 160 7.61 21.68 -22.85
CA GLY A 160 8.67 21.75 -21.86
C GLY A 160 9.63 20.57 -22.02
N THR A 161 10.52 20.60 -23.02
CA THR A 161 11.71 19.74 -23.04
C THR A 161 12.71 20.27 -22.01
N GLY A 162 12.46 19.98 -20.73
CA GLY A 162 13.50 19.96 -19.73
C GLY A 162 14.33 18.70 -19.99
N GLN A 163 15.48 18.84 -20.64
CA GLN A 163 16.50 17.81 -20.58
C GLN A 163 16.88 17.65 -19.10
N GLU A 164 16.39 16.60 -18.49
CA GLU A 164 16.90 16.08 -17.22
C GLU A 164 18.37 15.72 -17.50
N GLN A 165 19.27 16.68 -17.23
CA GLN A 165 20.70 16.44 -17.23
C GLN A 165 20.92 15.27 -16.30
N ALA A 166 21.33 14.13 -16.88
CA ALA A 166 21.73 12.96 -16.12
C ALA A 166 22.95 13.37 -15.27
N ALA A 167 22.68 13.87 -14.07
CA ALA A 167 23.68 14.00 -13.03
C ALA A 167 24.32 12.62 -12.87
N GLU A 168 25.65 12.57 -12.80
CA GLU A 168 26.32 11.31 -12.57
C GLU A 168 25.75 10.67 -11.29
N PRO A 169 25.43 9.36 -11.33
CA PRO A 169 24.80 8.70 -10.20
C PRO A 169 25.73 8.79 -9.00
N VAL A 170 25.32 9.55 -7.99
CA VAL A 170 26.01 9.62 -6.70
C VAL A 170 25.95 8.23 -6.09
N ALA A 171 27.12 7.67 -5.78
CA ALA A 171 27.20 6.35 -5.17
C ALA A 171 26.51 6.35 -3.81
N VAL A 172 25.55 5.44 -3.63
CA VAL A 172 24.86 5.25 -2.36
C VAL A 172 25.81 4.60 -1.36
N ALA A 173 25.85 5.11 -0.12
CA ALA A 173 26.55 4.44 0.97
C ALA A 173 25.94 3.05 1.24
N ALA A 174 26.72 1.99 1.02
CA ALA A 174 26.26 0.60 1.08
C ALA A 174 25.56 0.23 2.41
N ALA A 175 25.97 0.83 3.52
CA ALA A 175 25.35 0.58 4.83
C ALA A 175 23.91 1.10 4.91
N VAL A 176 23.65 2.30 4.38
CA VAL A 176 22.30 2.91 4.34
C VAL A 176 21.42 2.14 3.37
N GLU A 177 21.93 1.78 2.21
CA GLU A 177 21.21 0.95 1.25
C GLU A 177 20.81 -0.40 1.87
N ALA A 178 21.74 -1.05 2.55
CA ALA A 178 21.46 -2.32 3.23
C ALA A 178 20.40 -2.16 4.33
N ALA A 179 20.40 -1.04 5.06
CA ALA A 179 19.38 -0.73 6.06
C ALA A 179 18.00 -0.55 5.40
N VAL A 180 17.90 0.26 4.36
CA VAL A 180 16.67 0.47 3.59
C VAL A 180 16.15 -0.86 3.04
N ARG A 181 17.03 -1.68 2.45
CA ARG A 181 16.69 -3.00 1.91
C ARG A 181 16.11 -3.92 2.98
N ARG A 182 16.68 -3.94 4.19
CA ARG A 182 16.17 -4.73 5.31
C ARG A 182 14.81 -4.22 5.80
N SER A 183 14.65 -2.91 5.97
CA SER A 183 13.39 -2.32 6.43
C SER A 183 12.27 -2.51 5.40
N ALA A 184 12.54 -2.32 4.11
CA ALA A 184 11.60 -2.60 3.03
C ALA A 184 11.21 -4.09 2.98
N ALA A 185 12.18 -4.99 3.13
CA ALA A 185 11.92 -6.42 3.19
C ALA A 185 11.04 -6.81 4.39
N LEU A 186 11.23 -6.19 5.56
CA LEU A 186 10.38 -6.43 6.73
C LEU A 186 8.94 -5.95 6.51
N ALA A 187 8.78 -4.75 5.95
CA ALA A 187 7.48 -4.16 5.62
C ALA A 187 6.76 -4.87 4.46
N GLY A 188 7.46 -5.72 3.69
CA GLY A 188 6.91 -6.36 2.50
C GLY A 188 6.88 -5.46 1.25
N LEU A 189 7.64 -4.36 1.25
CA LEU A 189 7.66 -3.39 0.16
C LEU A 189 8.53 -3.89 -1.01
N PRO A 190 8.05 -3.79 -2.27
CA PRO A 190 8.85 -4.17 -3.42
C PRO A 190 9.95 -3.13 -3.67
N LEU A 191 11.20 -3.58 -3.78
CA LEU A 191 12.30 -2.73 -4.26
C LEU A 191 12.39 -2.81 -5.78
N ALA A 192 12.58 -1.64 -6.41
CA ALA A 192 12.82 -1.57 -7.84
C ALA A 192 14.15 -2.26 -8.18
N ARG A 193 14.09 -3.32 -9.01
CA ARG A 193 15.28 -4.10 -9.42
C ARG A 193 16.17 -3.37 -10.43
N HIS A 194 15.62 -2.39 -11.12
CA HIS A 194 16.29 -1.55 -12.11
C HIS A 194 15.52 -0.23 -12.28
N PRO A 195 16.09 0.80 -12.93
CA PRO A 195 15.44 2.11 -13.04
C PRO A 195 14.05 2.09 -13.68
N ARG A 196 13.74 1.14 -14.58
CA ARG A 196 12.40 1.02 -15.18
C ARG A 196 11.41 0.14 -14.42
N ALA A 197 11.80 -0.42 -13.27
CA ALA A 197 10.94 -1.31 -12.50
C ALA A 197 10.06 -0.49 -11.58
N ALA A 198 8.82 -0.94 -11.39
CA ALA A 198 7.95 -0.40 -10.36
C ALA A 198 8.43 -0.82 -8.97
N GLY A 199 8.13 0.00 -7.96
CA GLY A 199 8.49 -0.22 -6.57
C GLY A 199 9.29 0.92 -5.95
N VAL A 200 9.85 0.67 -4.78
CA VAL A 200 10.72 1.61 -4.06
C VAL A 200 12.06 1.71 -4.78
N ALA A 201 12.36 2.90 -5.30
CA ALA A 201 13.63 3.22 -5.91
C ALA A 201 14.52 3.99 -4.94
N LEU A 202 15.83 3.73 -5.03
CA LEU A 202 16.86 4.33 -4.20
C LEU A 202 17.80 5.14 -5.10
N ALA A 203 18.09 6.37 -4.71
CA ALA A 203 19.09 7.20 -5.35
C ALA A 203 20.04 7.78 -4.30
N GLY A 204 21.31 7.95 -4.67
CA GLY A 204 22.27 8.63 -3.80
C GLY A 204 21.94 10.11 -3.76
N CYS A 205 21.92 10.68 -2.57
CA CYS A 205 21.82 12.12 -2.38
C CYS A 205 23.22 12.69 -2.11
N VAL A 206 23.53 13.88 -2.63
CA VAL A 206 24.76 14.58 -2.24
C VAL A 206 24.56 15.03 -0.78
N PRO A 207 25.35 14.53 0.18
CA PRO A 207 25.17 14.92 1.57
C PRO A 207 25.55 16.40 1.74
N ASP A 208 24.78 17.13 2.55
CA ASP A 208 25.20 18.44 3.03
C ASP A 208 26.53 18.31 3.79
N PRO A 209 27.42 19.32 3.72
CA PRO A 209 28.70 19.28 4.43
C PRO A 209 28.46 19.16 5.95
N GLY A 210 28.85 18.01 6.52
CA GLY A 210 28.67 17.67 7.93
C GLY A 210 27.49 16.73 8.23
N ALA A 211 26.66 16.40 7.25
CA ALA A 211 25.61 15.39 7.37
C ALA A 211 26.16 13.97 7.12
N GLY A 212 25.55 12.99 7.80
CA GLY A 212 25.82 11.57 7.56
C GLY A 212 25.36 11.12 6.16
N PRO A 213 25.64 9.88 5.75
CA PRO A 213 25.19 9.37 4.46
C PRO A 213 23.65 9.29 4.39
N VAL A 214 23.08 9.82 3.30
CA VAL A 214 21.63 9.88 3.03
C VAL A 214 21.31 9.14 1.73
N VAL A 215 20.14 8.51 1.69
CA VAL A 215 19.56 7.91 0.48
C VAL A 215 18.21 8.54 0.21
N ASP A 216 17.99 8.94 -1.05
CA ASP A 216 16.68 9.34 -1.54
C ASP A 216 15.85 8.10 -1.83
N VAL A 217 14.66 8.06 -1.24
CA VAL A 217 13.69 6.98 -1.39
C VAL A 217 12.48 7.53 -2.12
N ALA A 218 12.10 6.90 -3.23
CA ALA A 218 10.93 7.31 -4.01
C ALA A 218 10.10 6.10 -4.43
N TRP A 219 8.80 6.28 -4.55
CA TRP A 219 7.94 5.29 -5.20
C TRP A 219 7.96 5.47 -6.71
N ARG A 220 8.23 4.40 -7.45
CA ARG A 220 8.08 4.38 -8.91
C ARG A 220 6.86 3.52 -9.27
N PRO A 221 5.80 4.10 -9.84
CA PRO A 221 4.70 3.31 -10.37
C PRO A 221 5.11 2.58 -11.65
N SER A 222 4.21 1.74 -12.17
CA SER A 222 4.38 1.14 -13.49
C SER A 222 4.49 2.23 -14.56
N PRO A 223 5.34 2.05 -15.58
CA PRO A 223 5.36 2.94 -16.75
C PRO A 223 4.04 2.94 -17.54
N GLN A 224 3.13 2.00 -17.25
CA GLN A 224 1.78 1.94 -17.83
C GLN A 224 0.77 2.79 -17.06
N LEU A 225 1.12 3.34 -15.89
CA LEU A 225 0.23 4.21 -15.13
C LEU A 225 -0.13 5.43 -15.99
N PRO A 226 -1.43 5.81 -16.08
CA PRO A 226 -1.83 7.02 -16.79
C PRO A 226 -1.06 8.25 -16.30
N ALA A 227 -0.44 8.97 -17.22
CA ALA A 227 0.34 10.17 -16.93
C ALA A 227 -0.54 11.40 -16.61
N THR A 228 -1.84 11.21 -16.38
CA THR A 228 -2.73 12.31 -16.00
C THR A 228 -2.25 12.89 -14.66
N PRO A 229 -2.11 14.23 -14.54
CA PRO A 229 -1.51 14.84 -13.36
C PRO A 229 -2.22 14.49 -12.04
N LEU A 230 -3.55 14.35 -12.09
CA LEU A 230 -4.37 14.00 -10.94
C LEU A 230 -4.06 12.58 -10.43
N VAL A 231 -3.98 11.60 -11.33
CA VAL A 231 -3.71 10.19 -10.99
C VAL A 231 -2.27 10.03 -10.52
N SER A 232 -1.32 10.54 -11.30
CA SER A 232 0.10 10.44 -10.97
C SER A 232 0.46 11.13 -9.65
N THR A 233 -0.16 12.27 -9.33
CA THR A 233 0.04 12.96 -8.06
C THR A 233 -0.61 12.21 -6.90
N ALA A 234 -1.87 11.77 -7.01
CA ALA A 234 -2.53 11.01 -5.96
C ALA A 234 -1.76 9.74 -5.61
N VAL A 235 -1.34 8.97 -6.61
CA VAL A 235 -0.53 7.76 -6.42
C VAL A 235 0.80 8.09 -5.75
N ARG A 236 1.52 9.12 -6.24
CA ARG A 236 2.82 9.49 -5.69
C ARG A 236 2.71 9.89 -4.21
N GLU A 237 1.83 10.83 -3.88
CA GLU A 237 1.70 11.36 -2.52
C GLU A 237 1.25 10.27 -1.52
N ALA A 238 0.24 9.48 -1.87
CA ALA A 238 -0.27 8.40 -1.02
C ALA A 238 0.82 7.35 -0.74
N MET A 239 1.55 6.92 -1.78
CA MET A 239 2.61 5.93 -1.64
C MET A 239 3.84 6.46 -0.91
N HIS A 240 4.22 7.69 -1.17
CA HIS A 240 5.33 8.37 -0.49
C HIS A 240 5.10 8.48 1.01
N HIS A 241 3.89 8.85 1.42
CA HIS A 241 3.52 8.87 2.83
C HIS A 241 3.58 7.46 3.44
N ALA A 242 2.98 6.46 2.77
CA ALA A 242 2.94 5.10 3.28
C ALA A 242 4.33 4.47 3.42
N ILE A 243 5.22 4.68 2.45
CA ILE A 243 6.60 4.17 2.48
C ILE A 243 7.39 4.82 3.60
N GLY A 244 7.29 6.14 3.77
CA GLY A 244 7.96 6.85 4.87
C GLY A 244 7.54 6.30 6.23
N SER A 245 6.24 6.13 6.45
CA SER A 245 5.68 5.57 7.69
C SER A 245 6.11 4.10 7.91
N ALA A 246 6.05 3.26 6.88
CA ALA A 246 6.43 1.85 6.96
C ALA A 246 7.93 1.67 7.24
N LEU A 247 8.80 2.39 6.53
CA LEU A 247 10.25 2.34 6.76
C LEU A 247 10.61 2.83 8.17
N THR A 248 9.95 3.90 8.63
CA THR A 248 10.15 4.43 9.99
C THR A 248 9.71 3.41 11.05
N ALA A 249 8.54 2.78 10.86
CA ALA A 249 8.07 1.72 11.76
C ALA A 249 9.02 0.52 11.81
N CYS A 250 9.72 0.23 10.71
CA CYS A 250 10.76 -0.79 10.61
C CYS A 250 12.17 -0.31 11.03
N GLY A 251 12.27 0.80 11.78
CA GLY A 251 13.49 1.23 12.46
C GLY A 251 14.43 2.12 11.63
N LEU A 252 13.98 2.64 10.49
CA LEU A 252 14.76 3.59 9.69
C LEU A 252 14.45 5.03 10.13
N ARG A 253 15.41 5.94 10.12
CA ARG A 253 15.10 7.37 10.22
C ARG A 253 14.76 7.92 8.85
N THR A 254 13.56 8.48 8.73
CA THR A 254 13.13 9.15 7.50
C THR A 254 12.77 10.61 7.74
N SER A 255 13.05 11.45 6.76
CA SER A 255 12.72 12.88 6.80
C SER A 255 12.37 13.41 5.42
N TRP A 256 11.42 14.34 5.35
CA TRP A 256 11.06 15.00 4.09
C TRP A 256 12.02 16.15 3.80
N HIS A 257 12.69 16.09 2.66
CA HIS A 257 13.49 17.19 2.13
C HIS A 257 12.71 17.93 1.04
N ARG A 258 12.66 19.26 1.15
CA ARG A 258 11.88 20.15 0.26
C ARG A 258 12.78 21.28 -0.24
N PRO A 259 13.67 21.02 -1.20
CA PRO A 259 14.49 22.06 -1.81
C PRO A 259 13.62 23.02 -2.65
N ALA A 260 14.10 24.24 -2.87
CA ALA A 260 13.35 25.27 -3.59
C ALA A 260 13.10 24.93 -5.07
N ASP A 261 14.04 24.23 -5.70
CA ASP A 261 14.07 24.02 -7.16
C ASP A 261 13.72 22.58 -7.58
N SER A 262 13.26 21.71 -6.68
CA SER A 262 12.86 20.35 -7.03
C SER A 262 11.69 19.82 -6.21
N ALA A 263 11.11 18.71 -6.67
CA ALA A 263 10.04 18.03 -5.94
C ALA A 263 10.52 17.55 -4.55
N PRO A 264 9.63 17.54 -3.55
CA PRO A 264 9.88 16.91 -2.26
C PRO A 264 10.31 15.45 -2.42
N HIS A 265 11.33 15.05 -1.67
CA HIS A 265 11.80 13.67 -1.65
C HIS A 265 12.07 13.19 -0.23
N LEU A 266 11.95 11.87 -0.03
CA LEU A 266 12.10 11.24 1.26
C LEU A 266 13.56 10.84 1.45
N HIS A 267 14.20 11.40 2.47
CA HIS A 267 15.53 11.00 2.92
C HIS A 267 15.43 9.83 3.89
N ALA A 268 16.32 8.86 3.71
CA ALA A 268 16.55 7.77 4.63
C ALA A 268 18.01 7.80 5.12
N THR A 269 18.18 7.59 6.41
CA THR A 269 19.50 7.45 7.04
C THR A 269 19.56 6.15 7.84
N ALA A 270 20.72 5.49 7.80
CA ALA A 270 21.03 4.45 8.79
C ALA A 270 21.55 5.19 10.03
N ASP A 271 20.81 5.12 11.13
CA ASP A 271 21.32 5.62 12.41
C ASP A 271 22.62 4.92 12.82
N HIS A 272 23.45 5.69 13.51
CA HIS A 272 24.78 5.35 14.04
C HIS A 272 24.81 4.17 15.00
#